data_AF-A0A7C9JD49-F1
#
_entry.id   AF-A0A7C9JD49-F1
#
_cell.length_a   1.000
_cell.length_b   1.000
_cell.length_c   1.000
_cell.angle_alpha   90.00
_cell.angle_beta   90.00
_cell.angle_gamma   90.00
#
_symmetry.space_group_name_H-M   'P 1'
#
loop_
_entity.id
_entity.type
_entity.pdbx_description
1 polymer ?
#
loop_
_entity_poly.entity_id
_entity_poly.type
_entity_poly.pdbx_seq_one_letter_code
_entity_poly.pdbx_strand_id
1 'polypeptide(L)'
;MAVVKGKSKTLAGVILAGAVVVAAATQLGSFDESTFAPSPLSQVLGQAQGVLAGDGFALPAEGTLFAPSVDGAAQKEAQQGEPPRRPTSYKAIREFREDGLVQGETIESTGTDESAVAVLDDHAQVTLLDVTVERRSPSSTGGLLAATYGVGSALLVAPGQLLVGGGTVSTNADGGTGLFVLGKRSEALIADSAVSTQQSASAGLAVVEGASLCSWDVQVRTEGEQSPAAVVGNEGGSLVLQGGTLMTSGKESPVLSSKGDLTVLDGSLSAARSHAVEVEGKNAVRLFDCLVSSSPRSSADDDCRYNVVLYQGSETDTSTGRTTFHMVGGSLSSREGGLFYVTNTQATIVLQAADLSLADDAFFLRCSGNTGGRGWGSAGGNGAVCSLTGIGQLMEGDILWDSLSQVTVFLTEGSQLVGAVGKDDSFAGSPTAAMAKGQANLIIDKSSSWTVTGDSTLSSLSCEGVLSDAEGRPVTIKSPEGATFVKGTSPYTITVTDFSIVVDASSASQPDVRADYELERPEVLSATLEEDGSGEETQAAAAELVDGDGGEPAMTSGDEERQSSVETEDHEAAGGE
;
A
#
# COMPACT_ATOMS: atom_id res chain seq x y z
N MET A 1 -14.55 63.50 -32.38
CA MET A 1 -14.71 62.73 -33.65
C MET A 1 -14.51 61.26 -33.29
N ALA A 2 -15.28 60.26 -33.72
CA ALA A 2 -16.66 60.14 -34.22
C ALA A 2 -17.10 58.68 -33.85
N VAL A 3 -18.35 58.27 -33.57
CA VAL A 3 -19.73 58.73 -33.85
C VAL A 3 -20.28 58.40 -35.25
N VAL A 4 -20.59 57.11 -35.48
CA VAL A 4 -21.80 56.57 -36.16
C VAL A 4 -22.09 55.23 -35.45
N LYS A 5 -23.18 54.97 -34.70
CA LYS A 5 -24.65 55.08 -34.86
C LYS A 5 -25.32 53.89 -35.56
N GLY A 6 -25.97 53.03 -34.75
CA GLY A 6 -27.10 52.17 -35.13
C GLY A 6 -27.97 51.93 -33.88
N LYS A 7 -29.31 52.06 -33.98
CA LYS A 7 -30.26 51.94 -32.84
C LYS A 7 -31.67 51.54 -33.29
N SER A 8 -32.30 50.57 -32.61
CA SER A 8 -33.74 50.48 -32.29
C SER A 8 -33.94 49.28 -31.34
N LYS A 9 -34.36 49.43 -30.07
CA LYS A 9 -35.70 49.74 -29.54
C LYS A 9 -36.79 48.71 -29.88
N THR A 10 -37.72 48.27 -29.01
CA THR A 10 -37.88 48.10 -27.53
C THR A 10 -39.39 47.94 -27.24
N LEU A 11 -39.81 47.02 -26.35
CA LEU A 11 -41.03 46.97 -25.47
C LEU A 11 -41.45 45.48 -25.27
N ALA A 12 -42.31 45.08 -24.31
CA ALA A 12 -42.48 45.38 -22.88
C ALA A 12 -43.67 44.55 -22.31
N GLY A 13 -43.70 44.31 -20.99
CA GLY A 13 -44.72 43.49 -20.29
C GLY A 13 -44.08 42.25 -19.65
N VAL A 14 -43.98 42.06 -18.33
CA VAL A 14 -44.76 42.48 -17.13
C VAL A 14 -46.09 41.75 -16.98
N ILE A 15 -46.11 40.80 -16.02
CA ILE A 15 -47.19 40.54 -15.06
C ILE A 15 -46.52 40.15 -13.72
N LEU A 16 -47.23 40.29 -12.60
CA LEU A 16 -46.68 40.30 -11.23
C LEU A 16 -47.52 39.39 -10.30
N ALA A 17 -47.02 39.22 -9.07
CA ALA A 17 -47.65 38.64 -7.88
C ALA A 17 -47.54 37.10 -7.74
N GLY A 18 -47.34 36.58 -6.52
CA GLY A 18 -47.06 37.31 -5.28
C GLY A 18 -46.86 36.41 -4.07
N ALA A 19 -46.01 36.85 -3.13
CA ALA A 19 -45.83 36.20 -1.84
C ALA A 19 -46.82 36.75 -0.80
N VAL A 20 -47.34 35.88 0.07
CA VAL A 20 -48.14 36.27 1.23
C VAL A 20 -47.65 35.48 2.44
N VAL A 21 -47.16 36.21 3.45
CA VAL A 21 -46.92 35.69 4.80
C VAL A 21 -48.08 36.15 5.67
N VAL A 22 -48.71 35.23 6.38
CA VAL A 22 -49.61 35.55 7.50
C VAL A 22 -49.24 34.66 8.69
N ALA A 23 -48.83 35.29 9.79
CA ALA A 23 -48.74 34.65 11.09
C ALA A 23 -49.90 35.14 11.96
N ALA A 24 -50.57 34.22 12.64
CA ALA A 24 -51.54 34.51 13.68
C ALA A 24 -51.51 33.36 14.71
N ALA A 25 -51.23 33.70 15.96
CA ALA A 25 -51.27 32.75 17.08
C ALA A 25 -52.48 33.06 17.96
N THR A 26 -52.99 32.05 18.70
CA THR A 26 -53.22 32.10 20.16
C THR A 26 -53.93 30.85 20.69
N GLN A 27 -53.46 30.35 21.85
CA GLN A 27 -54.23 29.67 22.92
C GLN A 27 -54.97 28.34 22.62
N LEU A 28 -55.30 27.45 23.56
CA LEU A 28 -54.78 26.96 24.88
C LEU A 28 -55.74 25.81 25.26
N GLY A 29 -55.30 24.62 25.72
CA GLY A 29 -56.30 23.52 25.85
C GLY A 29 -55.97 22.14 26.49
N SER A 30 -54.97 22.03 27.37
CA SER A 30 -54.86 21.08 28.53
C SER A 30 -55.36 19.59 28.48
N PHE A 31 -54.54 18.71 29.10
CA PHE A 31 -54.81 17.30 29.52
C PHE A 31 -54.83 16.22 28.40
N ASP A 32 -54.47 14.96 28.65
CA ASP A 32 -54.11 14.27 29.92
C ASP A 32 -52.96 13.25 29.76
N GLU A 33 -52.37 12.77 30.86
CA GLU A 33 -51.33 11.72 30.89
C GLU A 33 -51.90 10.29 30.97
N SER A 34 -51.38 9.33 30.18
CA SER A 34 -51.24 7.91 30.59
C SER A 34 -50.59 7.00 29.53
N THR A 35 -50.16 5.82 29.97
CA THR A 35 -49.62 4.68 29.18
C THR A 35 -48.32 4.90 28.39
N PHE A 36 -47.21 4.66 29.10
CA PHE A 36 -45.91 4.28 28.55
C PHE A 36 -45.53 2.88 29.11
N ALA A 37 -44.40 2.32 28.65
CA ALA A 37 -43.73 1.09 29.15
C ALA A 37 -44.24 -0.26 28.55
N PRO A 38 -43.42 -1.35 28.55
CA PRO A 38 -42.90 -1.85 27.26
C PRO A 38 -42.70 -3.38 27.10
N SER A 39 -42.16 -3.78 25.93
CA SER A 39 -41.50 -5.09 25.64
C SER A 39 -42.46 -6.31 25.56
N PRO A 40 -42.10 -7.43 24.88
CA PRO A 40 -41.02 -8.34 25.31
C PRO A 40 -40.12 -8.91 24.18
N LEU A 41 -38.89 -9.31 24.52
CA LEU A 41 -38.07 -10.22 23.70
C LEU A 41 -37.07 -10.98 24.60
N SER A 42 -37.47 -12.17 25.09
CA SER A 42 -36.68 -13.07 25.95
C SER A 42 -37.37 -14.43 26.10
N GLN A 43 -36.59 -15.49 26.39
CA GLN A 43 -36.98 -16.93 26.36
C GLN A 43 -37.22 -17.45 24.93
N VAL A 44 -36.96 -18.71 24.53
CA VAL A 44 -36.59 -20.03 25.14
C VAL A 44 -35.55 -20.68 24.18
N LEU A 45 -34.57 -21.56 24.45
CA LEU A 45 -34.17 -22.58 25.46
C LEU A 45 -32.60 -22.58 25.53
N GLY A 46 -31.81 -23.26 26.40
CA GLY A 46 -32.05 -23.99 27.67
C GLY A 46 -31.08 -25.18 27.90
N GLN A 47 -30.68 -25.40 29.16
CA GLN A 47 -30.05 -26.61 29.77
C GLN A 47 -28.83 -27.33 29.12
N ALA A 48 -27.68 -27.24 29.80
CA ALA A 48 -26.96 -28.42 30.34
C ALA A 48 -25.97 -28.00 31.46
N GLN A 49 -25.84 -28.81 32.53
CA GLN A 49 -24.74 -28.74 33.51
C GLN A 49 -24.27 -30.18 33.79
N GLY A 50 -22.96 -30.43 33.80
CA GLY A 50 -22.42 -31.78 33.94
C GLY A 50 -20.91 -31.82 34.25
N VAL A 51 -20.61 -31.85 35.55
CA VAL A 51 -19.37 -32.28 36.23
C VAL A 51 -18.24 -32.86 35.35
N LEU A 52 -17.06 -32.26 35.44
CA LEU A 52 -15.79 -32.98 35.71
C LEU A 52 -14.82 -32.07 36.48
N ALA A 53 -13.92 -32.68 37.25
CA ALA A 53 -12.79 -32.03 37.92
C ALA A 53 -11.53 -32.88 37.69
N GLY A 54 -10.37 -32.24 37.54
CA GLY A 54 -9.11 -32.94 37.28
C GLY A 54 -7.94 -31.97 37.09
N ASP A 55 -6.84 -32.29 37.74
CA ASP A 55 -5.64 -31.46 37.96
C ASP A 55 -4.97 -30.89 36.71
N GLY A 56 -4.29 -29.76 36.92
CA GLY A 56 -3.71 -28.93 35.86
C GLY A 56 -2.56 -29.53 35.05
N PHE A 57 -2.44 -29.01 33.83
CA PHE A 57 -1.20 -28.93 33.07
C PHE A 57 -0.97 -27.47 32.67
N ALA A 58 0.30 -27.04 32.60
CA ALA A 58 0.66 -25.71 32.15
C ALA A 58 0.57 -25.61 30.61
N LEU A 59 0.19 -24.44 30.10
CA LEU A 59 0.17 -24.13 28.67
C LEU A 59 1.17 -22.98 28.41
N PRO A 60 2.11 -23.13 27.45
CA PRO A 60 2.68 -21.96 26.77
C PRO A 60 1.60 -21.33 25.88
N ALA A 61 1.71 -20.02 25.63
CA ALA A 61 0.72 -19.27 24.86
C ALA A 61 1.37 -18.61 23.64
N GLU A 62 0.94 -19.00 22.45
CA GLU A 62 1.24 -18.35 21.18
C GLU A 62 -0.02 -18.31 20.31
N GLY A 63 -0.15 -17.27 19.49
CA GLY A 63 -1.32 -17.01 18.66
C GLY A 63 -1.23 -15.63 18.02
N THR A 64 -0.71 -15.59 16.79
CA THR A 64 -0.52 -14.36 16.01
C THR A 64 -1.80 -13.92 15.29
N LEU A 65 -1.91 -12.61 15.03
CA LEU A 65 -3.00 -11.99 14.26
C LEU A 65 -2.50 -11.33 12.97
N PHE A 66 -1.63 -12.04 12.24
CA PHE A 66 -1.42 -11.88 10.79
C PHE A 66 -1.34 -13.29 10.18
N ALA A 67 -1.82 -13.46 8.95
CA ALA A 67 -2.18 -14.78 8.42
C ALA A 67 -0.96 -15.72 8.26
N PRO A 68 -1.06 -17.01 8.65
CA PRO A 68 0.06 -17.95 8.53
C PRO A 68 0.13 -18.59 7.14
N SER A 69 1.35 -18.67 6.58
CA SER A 69 1.66 -19.58 5.48
C SER A 69 1.43 -21.03 5.91
N VAL A 70 0.58 -21.77 5.20
CA VAL A 70 0.16 -23.13 5.61
C VAL A 70 1.00 -24.24 4.99
N ASP A 71 1.59 -25.07 5.85
CA ASP A 71 1.88 -26.47 5.55
C ASP A 71 0.82 -27.32 6.28
N GLY A 72 0.12 -28.21 5.56
CA GLY A 72 -1.28 -28.50 5.89
C GLY A 72 -1.57 -29.73 6.76
N ALA A 73 -2.35 -29.57 7.84
CA ALA A 73 -3.20 -30.64 8.39
C ALA A 73 -4.35 -30.14 9.30
N ALA A 74 -5.55 -30.68 9.08
CA ALA A 74 -6.72 -30.71 9.99
C ALA A 74 -7.21 -29.39 10.65
N GLN A 75 -8.36 -28.90 10.18
CA GLN A 75 -9.09 -27.80 10.82
C GLN A 75 -9.43 -28.07 12.30
N LYS A 76 -9.13 -27.10 13.16
CA LYS A 76 -9.82 -26.86 14.42
C LYS A 76 -10.41 -25.45 14.37
N GLU A 77 -11.60 -25.27 14.91
CA GLU A 77 -12.25 -23.97 15.01
C GLU A 77 -11.44 -23.05 15.94
N ALA A 78 -10.91 -21.95 15.39
CA ALA A 78 -10.18 -20.96 16.17
C ALA A 78 -11.16 -20.18 17.06
N GLN A 79 -11.03 -20.33 18.38
CA GLN A 79 -11.73 -19.45 19.31
C GLN A 79 -11.09 -18.07 19.28
N GLN A 80 -11.86 -17.04 18.94
CA GLN A 80 -11.40 -15.66 18.99
C GLN A 80 -11.03 -15.31 20.45
N GLY A 81 -9.76 -14.96 20.66
CA GLY A 81 -9.29 -14.43 21.94
C GLY A 81 -9.89 -13.05 22.23
N GLU A 82 -9.92 -12.65 23.51
CA GLU A 82 -10.23 -11.26 23.85
C GLU A 82 -9.15 -10.35 23.23
N PRO A 83 -9.51 -9.23 22.56
CA PRO A 83 -8.55 -8.31 21.99
C PRO A 83 -7.57 -7.77 23.06
N PRO A 84 -6.35 -7.38 22.66
CA PRO A 84 -5.31 -6.95 23.60
C PRO A 84 -5.79 -5.71 24.35
N ARG A 85 -5.60 -5.69 25.68
CA ARG A 85 -5.89 -4.50 26.47
C ARG A 85 -4.71 -3.53 26.35
N ARG A 86 -4.99 -2.26 26.04
CA ARG A 86 -3.98 -1.19 25.97
C ARG A 86 -3.11 -1.18 27.24
N PRO A 87 -1.78 -1.03 27.12
CA PRO A 87 -0.90 -0.83 28.27
C PRO A 87 -1.37 0.36 29.14
N THR A 88 -1.24 0.20 30.46
CA THR A 88 -1.46 1.30 31.43
C THR A 88 -0.24 2.22 31.57
N SER A 89 0.90 1.81 31.01
CA SER A 89 2.20 2.46 31.09
C SER A 89 3.12 1.87 30.03
N TYR A 90 4.05 2.67 29.52
CA TYR A 90 5.18 2.18 28.73
C TYR A 90 6.45 2.16 29.60
N LYS A 91 7.58 1.74 29.01
CA LYS A 91 8.91 1.72 29.62
C LYS A 91 9.88 2.29 28.60
N ALA A 92 10.61 3.35 28.92
CA ALA A 92 11.63 3.89 28.03
C ALA A 92 12.89 4.36 28.78
N ILE A 93 14.01 4.42 28.06
CA ILE A 93 15.28 4.97 28.56
C ILE A 93 15.17 6.49 28.76
N ARG A 94 14.48 7.21 27.85
CA ARG A 94 14.04 8.59 28.05
C ARG A 94 12.52 8.70 27.87
N GLU A 95 11.81 8.98 28.97
CA GLU A 95 10.38 9.35 28.95
C GLU A 95 10.23 10.88 29.02
N PHE A 96 9.41 11.44 28.13
CA PHE A 96 9.07 12.86 28.10
C PHE A 96 7.58 13.09 28.40
N ARG A 97 7.29 14.11 29.22
CA ARG A 97 5.94 14.55 29.64
C ARG A 97 5.77 16.07 29.64
N GLU A 98 6.79 16.76 29.16
CA GLU A 98 6.91 18.21 28.97
C GLU A 98 7.87 18.43 27.80
N ASP A 99 7.98 19.67 27.32
CA ASP A 99 8.79 19.99 26.15
C ASP A 99 10.27 19.64 26.34
N GLY A 100 10.93 19.18 25.26
CA GLY A 100 12.31 18.69 25.34
C GLY A 100 13.10 18.89 24.06
N LEU A 101 14.42 19.07 24.21
CA LEU A 101 15.40 19.05 23.14
C LEU A 101 16.54 18.09 23.51
N VAL A 102 16.91 17.21 22.57
CA VAL A 102 18.08 16.34 22.64
C VAL A 102 18.85 16.51 21.34
N GLN A 103 20.17 16.69 21.41
CA GLN A 103 20.99 17.01 20.24
C GLN A 103 22.36 16.33 20.26
N GLY A 104 22.73 15.64 19.18
CA GLY A 104 24.02 14.96 19.02
C GLY A 104 24.28 13.78 19.96
N GLU A 105 23.27 13.29 20.69
CA GLU A 105 23.42 12.24 21.69
C GLU A 105 23.18 10.82 21.15
N THR A 106 23.75 9.81 21.82
CA THR A 106 23.38 8.40 21.63
C THR A 106 22.41 7.95 22.73
N ILE A 107 21.36 7.22 22.34
CA ILE A 107 20.35 6.66 23.26
C ILE A 107 20.20 5.16 23.00
N GLU A 108 20.83 4.34 23.84
CA GLU A 108 20.77 2.88 23.76
C GLU A 108 19.72 2.30 24.73
N SER A 109 18.81 1.47 24.22
CA SER A 109 17.89 0.62 24.98
C SER A 109 18.23 -0.86 24.80
N THR A 110 18.29 -1.62 25.89
CA THR A 110 18.56 -3.07 25.88
C THR A 110 17.47 -3.92 26.56
N GLY A 111 16.53 -3.30 27.27
CA GLY A 111 15.49 -4.04 27.99
C GLY A 111 14.44 -4.68 27.08
N THR A 112 13.89 -5.81 27.53
CA THR A 112 12.64 -6.36 26.98
C THR A 112 11.57 -5.27 26.96
N ASP A 113 10.94 -5.10 25.80
CA ASP A 113 9.79 -4.23 25.55
C ASP A 113 9.98 -2.74 25.92
N GLU A 114 11.24 -2.30 26.02
CA GLU A 114 11.65 -0.95 26.41
C GLU A 114 12.01 -0.08 25.21
N SER A 115 11.33 1.04 25.05
CA SER A 115 11.67 2.06 24.04
C SER A 115 12.95 2.82 24.39
N ALA A 116 13.64 3.35 23.39
CA ALA A 116 14.78 4.24 23.65
C ALA A 116 14.27 5.64 24.02
N VAL A 117 13.28 6.16 23.30
CA VAL A 117 12.56 7.40 23.63
C VAL A 117 11.05 7.16 23.59
N ALA A 118 10.32 7.73 24.55
CA ALA A 118 8.86 7.78 24.52
C ALA A 118 8.34 9.17 24.92
N VAL A 119 7.49 9.77 24.08
CA VAL A 119 6.68 10.95 24.41
C VAL A 119 5.32 10.45 24.90
N LEU A 120 4.91 10.87 26.10
CA LEU A 120 3.82 10.24 26.86
C LEU A 120 2.83 11.25 27.49
N ASP A 121 2.69 12.44 26.91
CA ASP A 121 1.76 13.49 27.32
C ASP A 121 1.33 14.34 26.10
N ASP A 122 0.06 14.69 25.98
CA ASP A 122 -0.49 15.38 24.79
C ASP A 122 -0.27 16.90 24.79
N HIS A 123 0.50 17.40 25.75
CA HIS A 123 1.01 18.77 25.78
C HIS A 123 2.53 18.86 25.59
N ALA A 124 3.24 17.74 25.39
CA ALA A 124 4.69 17.72 25.24
C ALA A 124 5.13 17.74 23.77
N GLN A 125 5.97 18.72 23.41
CA GLN A 125 6.72 18.77 22.15
C GLN A 125 8.20 18.40 22.37
N VAL A 126 8.64 17.28 21.82
CA VAL A 126 10.04 16.82 21.94
C VAL A 126 10.74 16.92 20.59
N THR A 127 11.94 17.49 20.58
CA THR A 127 12.79 17.59 19.39
C THR A 127 14.08 16.79 19.57
N LEU A 128 14.43 15.96 18.60
CA LEU A 128 15.67 15.18 18.51
C LEU A 128 16.45 15.63 17.28
N LEU A 129 17.63 16.22 17.45
CA LEU A 129 18.50 16.69 16.35
C LEU A 129 19.80 15.88 16.31
N ASP A 130 20.10 15.25 15.17
CA ASP A 130 21.27 14.39 14.95
C ASP A 130 21.51 13.34 16.05
N VAL A 131 20.41 12.74 16.55
CA VAL A 131 20.43 11.74 17.62
C VAL A 131 20.64 10.34 17.04
N THR A 132 21.49 9.54 17.68
CA THR A 132 21.65 8.11 17.36
C THR A 132 20.84 7.27 18.35
N VAL A 133 19.78 6.63 17.88
CA VAL A 133 18.85 5.83 18.68
C VAL A 133 19.05 4.35 18.35
N GLU A 134 19.35 3.55 19.38
CA GLU A 134 19.61 2.12 19.23
C GLU A 134 18.76 1.30 20.19
N ARG A 135 17.99 0.34 19.68
CA ARG A 135 17.25 -0.64 20.49
C ARG A 135 17.75 -2.05 20.24
N ARG A 136 18.51 -2.57 21.20
CA ARG A 136 19.27 -3.82 21.14
C ARG A 136 18.67 -4.87 22.10
N SER A 137 17.53 -5.48 21.75
CA SER A 137 16.78 -6.36 22.68
C SER A 137 16.40 -7.73 22.10
N PRO A 138 17.29 -8.75 22.19
CA PRO A 138 17.01 -10.13 21.78
C PRO A 138 16.08 -10.88 22.76
N SER A 139 15.52 -10.19 23.75
CA SER A 139 14.59 -10.72 24.76
C SER A 139 13.20 -10.09 24.67
N SER A 140 12.95 -9.27 23.65
CA SER A 140 11.60 -8.83 23.26
C SER A 140 11.08 -9.81 22.20
N THR A 141 9.84 -10.28 22.33
CA THR A 141 9.24 -11.26 21.41
C THR A 141 8.14 -10.67 20.52
N GLY A 142 8.07 -9.34 20.46
CA GLY A 142 7.07 -8.60 19.68
C GLY A 142 5.63 -8.97 20.00
N GLY A 143 4.92 -9.45 18.99
CA GLY A 143 3.52 -9.83 19.11
C GLY A 143 2.57 -8.65 19.26
N LEU A 144 1.36 -8.92 19.74
CA LEU A 144 0.21 -8.06 19.48
C LEU A 144 0.23 -6.71 20.24
N LEU A 145 0.90 -6.62 21.38
CA LEU A 145 1.08 -5.33 22.09
C LEU A 145 2.07 -4.40 21.37
N ALA A 146 3.11 -4.94 20.73
CA ALA A 146 4.02 -4.16 19.90
C ALA A 146 3.30 -3.66 18.64
N ALA A 147 2.63 -4.57 17.92
CA ALA A 147 1.92 -4.24 16.68
C ALA A 147 0.71 -3.30 16.86
N THR A 148 -0.01 -3.37 17.99
CA THR A 148 -1.22 -2.55 18.23
C THR A 148 -0.91 -1.24 18.97
N TYR A 149 0.09 -1.22 19.85
CA TYR A 149 0.32 -0.13 20.79
C TYR A 149 1.78 0.37 20.87
N GLY A 150 2.67 -0.07 19.98
CA GLY A 150 4.04 0.44 19.90
C GLY A 150 4.93 0.05 21.08
N VAL A 151 4.52 -0.91 21.90
CA VAL A 151 5.30 -1.45 23.02
C VAL A 151 6.64 -1.96 22.48
N GLY A 152 7.75 -1.42 22.99
CA GLY A 152 9.08 -1.78 22.51
C GLY A 152 9.37 -1.32 21.08
N SER A 153 8.78 -0.21 20.61
CA SER A 153 9.32 0.57 19.47
C SER A 153 10.60 1.33 19.88
N ALA A 154 11.48 1.71 18.95
CA ALA A 154 12.68 2.49 19.30
C ALA A 154 12.30 3.93 19.69
N LEU A 155 11.46 4.59 18.88
CA LEU A 155 10.78 5.85 19.17
C LEU A 155 9.26 5.62 19.31
N LEU A 156 8.68 6.07 20.43
CA LEU A 156 7.25 6.00 20.72
C LEU A 156 6.63 7.39 20.96
N VAL A 157 5.42 7.61 20.44
CA VAL A 157 4.59 8.80 20.74
C VAL A 157 3.18 8.35 21.13
N ALA A 158 2.83 8.47 22.41
CA ALA A 158 1.63 7.85 22.97
C ALA A 158 1.13 8.50 24.29
N PRO A 159 0.68 9.78 24.30
CA PRO A 159 0.58 10.73 23.18
C PRO A 159 1.64 11.85 23.22
N GLY A 160 1.53 12.85 22.34
CA GLY A 160 2.44 14.02 22.27
C GLY A 160 2.90 14.36 20.85
N GLN A 161 3.88 15.24 20.71
CA GLN A 161 4.52 15.56 19.42
C GLN A 161 6.02 15.26 19.45
N LEU A 162 6.52 14.60 18.41
CA LEU A 162 7.95 14.28 18.26
C LEU A 162 8.50 14.81 16.93
N LEU A 163 9.51 15.66 17.02
CA LEU A 163 10.25 16.20 15.89
C LEU A 163 11.63 15.54 15.83
N VAL A 164 12.04 15.04 14.67
CA VAL A 164 13.32 14.35 14.47
C VAL A 164 14.02 14.90 13.22
N GLY A 165 15.22 15.46 13.37
CA GLY A 165 16.01 16.00 12.25
C GLY A 165 17.39 15.35 12.19
N GLY A 166 17.74 14.75 11.05
CA GLY A 166 19.00 14.00 10.88
C GLY A 166 19.06 12.74 11.74
N GLY A 167 20.28 12.30 12.08
CA GLY A 167 20.50 11.16 12.97
C GLY A 167 20.08 9.80 12.41
N THR A 168 20.07 8.79 13.30
CA THR A 168 19.73 7.40 12.95
C THR A 168 18.88 6.73 14.02
N VAL A 169 17.98 5.83 13.59
CA VAL A 169 17.12 5.01 14.44
C VAL A 169 17.28 3.55 14.03
N SER A 170 17.69 2.70 14.97
CA SER A 170 17.95 1.29 14.70
C SER A 170 17.35 0.36 15.76
N THR A 171 16.89 -0.82 15.34
CA THR A 171 16.25 -1.79 16.24
C THR A 171 16.45 -3.24 15.75
N ASN A 172 16.83 -4.12 16.68
CA ASN A 172 16.97 -5.56 16.46
C ASN A 172 16.11 -6.42 17.39
N ALA A 173 15.01 -5.85 17.88
CA ALA A 173 14.02 -6.51 18.72
C ALA A 173 12.81 -6.96 17.88
N ASP A 174 12.29 -8.17 18.07
CA ASP A 174 11.05 -8.60 17.41
C ASP A 174 9.87 -7.69 17.82
N GLY A 175 9.00 -7.37 16.86
CA GLY A 175 7.95 -6.35 16.98
C GLY A 175 8.47 -4.91 17.12
N GLY A 176 9.79 -4.71 17.17
CA GLY A 176 10.42 -3.45 17.49
C GLY A 176 10.36 -2.47 16.34
N THR A 177 9.25 -1.73 16.25
CA THR A 177 9.04 -0.67 15.24
C THR A 177 10.07 0.45 15.38
N GLY A 178 10.54 1.04 14.29
CA GLY A 178 11.48 2.17 14.31
C GLY A 178 10.88 3.42 14.96
N LEU A 179 9.80 3.95 14.37
CA LEU A 179 9.00 5.05 14.92
C LEU A 179 7.51 4.68 14.91
N PHE A 180 6.89 4.66 16.10
CA PHE A 180 5.48 4.32 16.30
C PHE A 180 4.71 5.48 16.94
N VAL A 181 3.62 5.91 16.28
CA VAL A 181 2.77 7.03 16.72
C VAL A 181 1.34 6.52 16.96
N LEU A 182 0.81 6.70 18.19
CA LEU A 182 -0.42 6.07 18.65
C LEU A 182 -1.48 7.08 19.11
N GLY A 183 -2.59 7.18 18.38
CA GLY A 183 -3.80 7.90 18.79
C GLY A 183 -3.94 9.33 18.28
N LYS A 184 -5.18 9.84 18.25
CA LYS A 184 -5.62 11.13 17.66
C LYS A 184 -5.10 12.41 18.32
N ARG A 185 -4.08 12.32 19.19
CA ARG A 185 -3.37 13.45 19.82
C ARG A 185 -1.86 13.20 19.83
N SER A 186 -1.40 12.48 18.81
CA SER A 186 -0.04 11.98 18.68
C SER A 186 0.44 12.25 17.26
N GLU A 187 1.57 12.93 17.14
CA GLU A 187 2.15 13.33 15.86
C GLU A 187 3.67 13.11 15.86
N ALA A 188 4.24 12.72 14.71
CA ALA A 188 5.67 12.79 14.50
C ALA A 188 6.06 13.42 13.16
N LEU A 189 7.09 14.26 13.18
CA LEU A 189 7.63 14.96 12.01
C LEU A 189 9.12 14.61 11.91
N ILE A 190 9.53 13.90 10.85
CA ILE A 190 10.88 13.31 10.75
C ILE A 190 11.57 13.66 9.41
N ALA A 191 12.77 14.22 9.45
CA ALA A 191 13.49 14.66 8.26
C ALA A 191 14.97 14.23 8.25
N ASP A 192 15.49 13.90 7.07
CA ASP A 192 16.90 13.53 6.80
C ASP A 192 17.45 12.34 7.61
N SER A 193 16.60 11.61 8.33
CA SER A 193 16.98 10.49 9.20
C SER A 193 17.10 9.16 8.44
N ALA A 194 17.89 8.22 9.00
CA ALA A 194 17.86 6.81 8.60
C ALA A 194 17.18 5.94 9.66
N VAL A 195 16.19 5.13 9.28
CA VAL A 195 15.44 4.20 10.13
C VAL A 195 15.68 2.75 9.68
N SER A 196 16.04 1.86 10.59
CA SER A 196 16.40 0.47 10.27
C SER A 196 15.86 -0.56 11.27
N THR A 197 15.22 -1.63 10.76
CA THR A 197 14.69 -2.74 11.58
C THR A 197 15.16 -4.10 11.07
N GLN A 198 15.58 -4.98 11.99
CA GLN A 198 16.23 -6.25 11.65
C GLN A 198 15.37 -7.51 11.88
N GLN A 199 14.52 -7.51 12.91
CA GLN A 199 13.73 -8.69 13.30
C GLN A 199 12.29 -8.63 12.79
N SER A 200 11.51 -9.69 13.03
CA SER A 200 10.18 -9.85 12.43
C SER A 200 9.13 -8.96 13.09
N ALA A 201 7.98 -8.76 12.43
CA ALA A 201 6.90 -7.86 12.84
C ALA A 201 7.34 -6.40 13.15
N SER A 202 8.50 -5.96 12.66
CA SER A 202 9.18 -4.72 13.08
C SER A 202 9.10 -3.66 12.00
N ALA A 203 7.99 -2.91 11.95
CA ALA A 203 7.77 -1.89 10.93
C ALA A 203 8.80 -0.75 11.01
N GLY A 204 9.09 -0.09 9.88
CA GLY A 204 9.96 1.10 9.86
C GLY A 204 9.28 2.30 10.55
N LEU A 205 8.22 2.79 9.91
CA LEU A 205 7.33 3.86 10.40
C LEU A 205 5.91 3.32 10.58
N ALA A 206 5.24 3.63 11.69
CA ALA A 206 3.86 3.23 11.93
C ALA A 206 3.02 4.35 12.58
N VAL A 207 1.81 4.56 12.06
CA VAL A 207 0.76 5.40 12.67
C VAL A 207 -0.50 4.57 12.93
N VAL A 208 -1.11 4.70 14.11
CA VAL A 208 -2.24 3.86 14.55
C VAL A 208 -3.25 4.69 15.35
N GLU A 209 -4.52 4.29 15.37
CA GLU A 209 -5.61 4.97 16.11
C GLU A 209 -5.84 6.45 15.74
N GLY A 210 -5.58 6.83 14.49
CA GLY A 210 -5.81 8.16 13.94
C GLY A 210 -4.72 9.18 14.27
N ALA A 211 -3.49 8.72 14.54
CA ALA A 211 -2.29 9.55 14.63
C ALA A 211 -1.85 10.13 13.27
N SER A 212 -0.98 11.14 13.29
CA SER A 212 -0.30 11.71 12.11
C SER A 212 1.20 11.43 12.12
N LEU A 213 1.79 11.24 10.92
CA LEU A 213 3.24 11.29 10.72
C LEU A 213 3.53 11.90 9.34
N CYS A 214 4.41 12.88 9.29
CA CYS A 214 4.97 13.38 8.03
C CYS A 214 6.50 13.23 8.00
N SER A 215 7.05 12.84 6.85
CA SER A 215 8.49 12.71 6.68
C SER A 215 9.05 13.41 5.44
N TRP A 216 10.28 13.89 5.53
CA TRP A 216 11.05 14.46 4.42
C TRP A 216 12.38 13.72 4.25
N ASP A 217 12.63 13.16 3.06
CA ASP A 217 13.91 12.55 2.68
C ASP A 217 14.46 11.43 3.59
N VAL A 218 13.58 10.77 4.34
CA VAL A 218 13.91 9.67 5.24
C VAL A 218 14.28 8.40 4.49
N GLN A 219 15.34 7.73 4.92
CA GLN A 219 15.70 6.38 4.46
C GLN A 219 15.17 5.33 5.43
N VAL A 220 14.31 4.42 4.96
CA VAL A 220 13.76 3.31 5.77
C VAL A 220 14.23 1.97 5.21
N ARG A 221 14.75 1.08 6.07
CA ARG A 221 15.08 -0.31 5.72
C ARG A 221 14.48 -1.31 6.71
N THR A 222 13.82 -2.35 6.22
CA THR A 222 13.35 -3.48 7.05
C THR A 222 13.83 -4.82 6.49
N GLU A 223 14.27 -5.70 7.39
CA GLU A 223 14.88 -7.00 7.04
C GLU A 223 14.06 -8.21 7.49
N GLY A 224 13.34 -8.09 8.62
CA GLY A 224 12.50 -9.16 9.14
C GLY A 224 11.25 -9.45 8.32
N GLU A 225 10.64 -10.60 8.58
CA GLU A 225 9.39 -11.01 7.93
C GLU A 225 8.20 -10.25 8.56
N GLN A 226 7.11 -10.06 7.80
CA GLN A 226 5.92 -9.32 8.23
C GLN A 226 6.24 -7.89 8.75
N SER A 227 7.22 -7.22 8.15
CA SER A 227 7.82 -5.96 8.63
C SER A 227 7.79 -4.87 7.56
N PRO A 228 6.67 -4.15 7.36
CA PRO A 228 6.57 -3.13 6.33
C PRO A 228 7.44 -1.90 6.59
N ALA A 229 7.88 -1.20 5.54
CA ALA A 229 8.62 0.04 5.73
C ALA A 229 7.73 1.16 6.28
N ALA A 230 6.48 1.25 5.82
CA ALA A 230 5.48 2.22 6.28
C ALA A 230 4.12 1.56 6.52
N VAL A 231 3.53 1.83 7.70
CA VAL A 231 2.26 1.25 8.15
C VAL A 231 1.27 2.34 8.58
N VAL A 232 0.04 2.27 8.07
CA VAL A 232 -1.13 2.86 8.73
C VAL A 232 -1.96 1.72 9.31
N GLY A 233 -2.01 1.63 10.65
CA GLY A 233 -2.59 0.50 11.36
C GLY A 233 -4.09 0.61 11.65
N ASN A 234 -4.59 -0.29 12.49
CA ASN A 234 -5.99 -0.35 12.91
C ASN A 234 -6.49 1.00 13.47
N GLU A 235 -7.78 1.28 13.30
CA GLU A 235 -8.40 2.59 13.59
C GLU A 235 -7.82 3.79 12.78
N GLY A 236 -6.97 3.52 11.79
CA GLY A 236 -6.48 4.47 10.80
C GLY A 236 -5.39 5.41 11.28
N GLY A 237 -5.16 6.46 10.50
CA GLY A 237 -4.09 7.44 10.66
C GLY A 237 -3.90 8.23 9.36
N SER A 238 -2.97 9.19 9.40
CA SER A 238 -2.47 9.89 8.22
C SER A 238 -0.95 9.77 8.16
N LEU A 239 -0.43 9.30 7.03
CA LEU A 239 1.01 9.09 6.81
C LEU A 239 1.43 9.73 5.49
N VAL A 240 2.20 10.82 5.56
CA VAL A 240 2.63 11.61 4.39
C VAL A 240 4.14 11.54 4.24
N LEU A 241 4.62 10.85 3.22
CA LEU A 241 6.04 10.60 2.96
C LEU A 241 6.48 11.44 1.75
N GLN A 242 7.45 12.34 1.92
CA GLN A 242 7.91 13.26 0.88
C GLN A 242 9.39 12.99 0.59
N GLY A 243 9.72 12.62 -0.64
CA GLY A 243 11.04 12.16 -1.04
C GLY A 243 11.46 10.84 -0.38
N GLY A 244 12.75 10.68 -0.12
CA GLY A 244 13.29 9.56 0.66
C GLY A 244 13.34 8.20 -0.07
N THR A 245 13.60 7.13 0.68
CA THR A 245 13.76 5.77 0.12
C THR A 245 13.33 4.70 1.11
N LEU A 246 12.33 3.90 0.75
CA LEU A 246 11.78 2.82 1.57
C LEU A 246 12.12 1.46 0.96
N MET A 247 12.79 0.60 1.72
CA MET A 247 13.22 -0.74 1.27
C MET A 247 12.78 -1.82 2.25
N THR A 248 12.21 -2.91 1.75
CA THR A 248 11.92 -4.13 2.53
C THR A 248 12.58 -5.35 1.90
N SER A 249 13.01 -6.30 2.74
CA SER A 249 13.70 -7.52 2.27
C SER A 249 13.24 -8.83 2.89
N GLY A 250 12.40 -8.80 3.94
CA GLY A 250 11.74 -10.00 4.47
C GLY A 250 10.58 -10.50 3.62
N LYS A 251 10.10 -11.72 3.90
CA LYS A 251 8.85 -12.25 3.34
C LYS A 251 7.65 -11.53 3.97
N GLU A 252 6.57 -11.36 3.20
CA GLU A 252 5.31 -10.75 3.68
C GLU A 252 5.50 -9.32 4.24
N SER A 253 6.59 -8.66 3.83
CA SER A 253 6.95 -7.29 4.23
C SER A 253 6.70 -6.33 3.05
N PRO A 254 5.45 -5.87 2.80
CA PRO A 254 5.18 -4.88 1.76
C PRO A 254 5.88 -3.56 2.06
N VAL A 255 6.15 -2.71 1.07
CA VAL A 255 6.74 -1.39 1.37
C VAL A 255 5.73 -0.52 2.12
N LEU A 256 4.49 -0.49 1.63
CA LEU A 256 3.36 0.23 2.22
C LEU A 256 2.26 -0.75 2.62
N SER A 257 1.76 -0.68 3.85
CA SER A 257 0.53 -1.38 4.28
C SER A 257 -0.42 -0.39 4.94
N SER A 258 -1.58 -0.13 4.34
CA SER A 258 -2.49 0.94 4.77
C SER A 258 -3.88 0.45 5.18
N LYS A 259 -4.25 0.83 6.41
CA LYS A 259 -5.62 0.84 6.94
C LYS A 259 -6.11 2.26 7.28
N GLY A 260 -5.59 3.28 6.59
CA GLY A 260 -6.02 4.68 6.72
C GLY A 260 -5.66 5.52 5.49
N ASP A 261 -5.17 6.74 5.69
CA ASP A 261 -4.69 7.59 4.59
C ASP A 261 -3.16 7.56 4.53
N LEU A 262 -2.60 7.17 3.38
CA LEU A 262 -1.16 7.10 3.14
C LEU A 262 -0.85 7.76 1.80
N THR A 263 -0.05 8.81 1.80
CA THR A 263 0.41 9.50 0.58
C THR A 263 1.93 9.51 0.50
N VAL A 264 2.46 9.25 -0.69
CA VAL A 264 3.90 9.34 -1.00
C VAL A 264 4.09 10.28 -2.18
N LEU A 265 5.02 11.23 -2.03
CA LEU A 265 5.47 12.16 -3.06
C LEU A 265 6.95 11.87 -3.36
N ASP A 266 7.34 11.77 -4.63
CA ASP A 266 8.74 11.66 -5.10
C ASP A 266 9.56 10.48 -4.52
N GLY A 267 8.91 9.52 -3.84
CA GLY A 267 9.59 8.47 -3.08
C GLY A 267 10.12 7.31 -3.93
N SER A 268 11.22 6.70 -3.48
CA SER A 268 11.75 5.45 -4.04
C SER A 268 11.38 4.24 -3.17
N LEU A 269 10.59 3.31 -3.68
CA LEU A 269 9.98 2.21 -2.92
C LEU A 269 10.37 0.83 -3.50
N SER A 270 10.96 -0.05 -2.69
CA SER A 270 11.46 -1.35 -3.14
C SER A 270 11.17 -2.51 -2.18
N ALA A 271 10.32 -3.46 -2.57
CA ALA A 271 10.11 -4.72 -1.85
C ALA A 271 10.82 -5.91 -2.53
N ALA A 272 11.85 -6.47 -1.90
CA ALA A 272 12.63 -7.55 -2.54
C ALA A 272 11.92 -8.92 -2.56
N ARG A 273 10.98 -9.17 -1.63
CA ARG A 273 10.35 -10.49 -1.39
C ARG A 273 8.87 -10.39 -0.96
N SER A 274 8.16 -9.36 -1.41
CA SER A 274 6.76 -9.10 -1.10
C SER A 274 6.10 -8.21 -2.15
N HIS A 275 4.82 -7.90 -1.96
CA HIS A 275 4.07 -6.83 -2.64
C HIS A 275 4.78 -5.47 -2.44
N ALA A 276 4.54 -4.47 -3.28
CA ALA A 276 4.91 -3.10 -2.94
C ALA A 276 3.89 -2.46 -1.99
N VAL A 277 2.60 -2.65 -2.27
CA VAL A 277 1.50 -1.93 -1.61
C VAL A 277 0.35 -2.86 -1.24
N GLU A 278 -0.07 -2.80 0.01
CA GLU A 278 -1.30 -3.40 0.51
C GLU A 278 -2.25 -2.31 1.00
N VAL A 279 -3.54 -2.42 0.64
CA VAL A 279 -4.59 -1.52 1.11
C VAL A 279 -5.79 -2.35 1.59
N GLU A 280 -6.05 -2.30 2.89
CA GLU A 280 -7.17 -3.04 3.51
C GLU A 280 -8.34 -2.09 3.79
N GLY A 281 -9.51 -2.39 3.23
CA GLY A 281 -10.77 -1.73 3.56
C GLY A 281 -10.91 -0.31 2.98
N LYS A 282 -11.44 0.62 3.77
CA LYS A 282 -12.04 1.89 3.32
C LYS A 282 -11.03 3.02 3.12
N ASN A 283 -9.84 2.64 2.66
CA ASN A 283 -8.59 3.33 2.93
C ASN A 283 -7.86 3.69 1.63
N ALA A 284 -6.96 4.66 1.70
CA ALA A 284 -6.36 5.30 0.55
C ALA A 284 -4.84 5.14 0.54
N VAL A 285 -4.30 4.82 -0.65
CA VAL A 285 -2.88 5.00 -0.97
C VAL A 285 -2.76 5.90 -2.20
N ARG A 286 -1.91 6.92 -2.10
CA ARG A 286 -1.62 7.87 -3.18
C ARG A 286 -0.13 7.91 -3.46
N LEU A 287 0.24 7.75 -4.72
CA LEU A 287 1.62 7.83 -5.19
C LEU A 287 1.73 8.92 -6.25
N PHE A 288 2.46 9.98 -5.95
CA PHE A 288 2.77 11.05 -6.89
C PHE A 288 4.26 10.97 -7.24
N ASP A 289 4.58 10.81 -8.52
CA ASP A 289 5.94 10.82 -9.07
C ASP A 289 6.89 9.75 -8.48
N CYS A 290 6.35 8.73 -7.80
CA CYS A 290 7.10 7.71 -7.07
C CYS A 290 7.70 6.62 -7.97
N LEU A 291 8.88 6.11 -7.61
CA LEU A 291 9.54 4.97 -8.28
C LEU A 291 9.33 3.69 -7.46
N VAL A 292 8.50 2.77 -7.93
CA VAL A 292 8.08 1.58 -7.20
C VAL A 292 8.54 0.31 -7.89
N SER A 293 9.21 -0.58 -7.16
CA SER A 293 9.62 -1.89 -7.67
C SER A 293 9.39 -3.00 -6.65
N SER A 294 8.91 -4.17 -7.10
CA SER A 294 8.79 -5.33 -6.21
C SER A 294 9.12 -6.67 -6.87
N SER A 295 9.43 -7.67 -6.03
CA SER A 295 9.36 -9.10 -6.35
C SER A 295 8.42 -9.75 -5.33
N PRO A 296 7.11 -9.91 -5.63
CA PRO A 296 6.17 -10.66 -4.81
C PRO A 296 6.41 -12.18 -4.98
N ARG A 297 7.64 -12.61 -4.66
CA ARG A 297 8.17 -13.96 -4.89
C ARG A 297 7.98 -14.85 -3.68
N SER A 298 6.87 -15.57 -3.71
CA SER A 298 6.52 -16.66 -2.81
C SER A 298 6.69 -18.03 -3.50
N SER A 299 6.28 -19.12 -2.84
CA SER A 299 6.32 -20.48 -3.38
C SER A 299 5.37 -20.66 -4.57
N ALA A 300 5.49 -21.78 -5.28
CA ALA A 300 4.60 -22.12 -6.40
C ALA A 300 3.12 -22.25 -6.00
N ASP A 301 2.87 -22.41 -4.69
CA ASP A 301 1.57 -22.64 -4.07
C ASP A 301 0.85 -21.34 -3.64
N ASP A 302 1.46 -20.16 -3.86
CA ASP A 302 0.87 -18.88 -3.49
C ASP A 302 -0.04 -18.30 -4.59
N ASP A 303 -1.29 -18.01 -4.22
CA ASP A 303 -2.33 -17.41 -5.06
C ASP A 303 -2.16 -15.89 -5.28
N CYS A 304 -1.36 -15.21 -4.45
CA CYS A 304 -1.19 -13.76 -4.45
C CYS A 304 0.22 -13.36 -4.89
N ARG A 305 0.44 -13.24 -6.20
CA ARG A 305 1.70 -12.76 -6.81
C ARG A 305 1.44 -11.49 -7.63
N TYR A 306 1.27 -10.37 -6.93
CA TYR A 306 0.91 -9.06 -7.49
C TYR A 306 1.66 -7.92 -6.80
N ASN A 307 1.82 -6.79 -7.49
CA ASN A 307 2.56 -5.63 -6.97
C ASN A 307 1.73 -4.81 -5.96
N VAL A 308 0.44 -4.62 -6.25
CA VAL A 308 -0.51 -3.85 -5.45
C VAL A 308 -1.74 -4.72 -5.15
N VAL A 309 -2.09 -4.86 -3.87
CA VAL A 309 -3.21 -5.69 -3.40
C VAL A 309 -4.22 -4.84 -2.64
N LEU A 310 -5.47 -4.84 -3.12
CA LEU A 310 -6.60 -4.13 -2.52
C LEU A 310 -7.60 -5.16 -1.99
N TYR A 311 -7.80 -5.21 -0.67
CA TYR A 311 -8.62 -6.25 -0.04
C TYR A 311 -9.44 -5.75 1.15
N GLN A 312 -10.21 -6.64 1.76
CA GLN A 312 -10.85 -6.45 3.06
C GLN A 312 -10.63 -7.72 3.89
N GLY A 313 -10.36 -7.58 5.18
CA GLY A 313 -10.19 -8.70 6.11
C GLY A 313 -11.46 -9.51 6.39
N SER A 314 -11.42 -10.35 7.42
CA SER A 314 -12.51 -11.26 7.79
C SER A 314 -13.70 -10.61 8.51
N GLU A 315 -13.57 -9.36 8.96
CA GLU A 315 -14.66 -8.66 9.65
C GLU A 315 -15.80 -8.32 8.70
N THR A 316 -17.04 -8.53 9.18
CA THR A 316 -18.26 -8.30 8.40
C THR A 316 -18.61 -6.82 8.20
N ASP A 317 -17.68 -5.88 8.46
CA ASP A 317 -17.90 -4.43 8.31
C ASP A 317 -17.88 -3.95 6.84
N THR A 318 -18.71 -4.61 6.04
CA THR A 318 -19.20 -4.16 4.73
C THR A 318 -20.09 -2.91 4.81
N SER A 319 -20.09 -2.18 5.94
CA SER A 319 -20.66 -0.82 5.97
C SER A 319 -19.91 0.08 5.00
N THR A 320 -20.54 1.17 4.57
CA THR A 320 -20.19 1.83 3.30
C THR A 320 -18.79 2.45 3.29
N GLY A 321 -17.94 2.01 2.35
CA GLY A 321 -16.67 2.62 2.00
C GLY A 321 -16.01 1.91 0.81
N ARG A 322 -14.91 2.45 0.32
CA ARG A 322 -14.18 1.94 -0.86
C ARG A 322 -12.68 2.11 -0.66
N THR A 323 -11.90 1.10 -1.06
CA THR A 323 -10.45 1.15 -1.12
C THR A 323 -10.02 2.02 -2.30
N THR A 324 -9.05 2.91 -2.12
CA THR A 324 -8.59 3.82 -3.18
C THR A 324 -7.09 3.66 -3.40
N PHE A 325 -6.69 3.44 -4.66
CA PHE A 325 -5.30 3.52 -5.09
C PHE A 325 -5.18 4.53 -6.23
N HIS A 326 -4.43 5.61 -6.00
CA HIS A 326 -4.15 6.62 -7.01
C HIS A 326 -2.65 6.65 -7.32
N MET A 327 -2.29 6.61 -8.60
CA MET A 327 -0.92 6.82 -9.06
C MET A 327 -0.88 7.82 -10.21
N VAL A 328 -0.09 8.89 -10.02
CA VAL A 328 0.09 9.97 -10.98
C VAL A 328 1.58 10.18 -11.19
N GLY A 329 2.06 9.99 -12.42
CA GLY A 329 3.49 9.99 -12.72
C GLY A 329 4.24 8.79 -12.13
N GLY A 330 5.57 8.87 -12.14
CA GLY A 330 6.43 7.84 -11.56
C GLY A 330 6.45 6.51 -12.35
N SER A 331 6.83 5.41 -11.69
CA SER A 331 6.85 4.07 -12.29
C SER A 331 6.45 2.97 -11.30
N LEU A 332 5.79 1.93 -11.79
CA LEU A 332 5.36 0.76 -11.02
C LEU A 332 5.78 -0.53 -11.74
N SER A 333 6.80 -1.20 -11.18
CA SER A 333 7.43 -2.37 -11.79
C SER A 333 7.32 -3.62 -10.92
N SER A 334 6.58 -4.63 -11.37
CA SER A 334 6.59 -5.97 -10.78
C SER A 334 7.60 -6.83 -11.52
N ARG A 335 8.70 -7.20 -10.86
CA ARG A 335 9.73 -8.10 -11.43
C ARG A 335 9.22 -9.53 -11.57
N GLU A 336 8.19 -9.87 -10.81
CA GLU A 336 7.51 -11.16 -10.77
C GLU A 336 6.01 -10.92 -10.56
N GLY A 337 5.16 -11.74 -11.18
CA GLY A 337 3.72 -11.60 -11.03
C GLY A 337 3.11 -10.35 -11.69
N GLY A 338 1.83 -10.11 -11.38
CA GLY A 338 1.03 -9.07 -12.01
C GLY A 338 1.10 -7.70 -11.31
N LEU A 339 0.40 -6.70 -11.83
CA LEU A 339 0.33 -5.38 -11.18
C LEU A 339 -0.72 -5.32 -10.07
N PHE A 340 -2.00 -5.51 -10.40
CA PHE A 340 -3.10 -5.25 -9.47
C PHE A 340 -3.90 -6.52 -9.14
N TYR A 341 -4.20 -6.73 -7.85
CA TYR A 341 -5.19 -7.71 -7.40
C TYR A 341 -6.22 -7.05 -6.49
N VAL A 342 -7.50 -7.26 -6.80
CA VAL A 342 -8.64 -6.79 -6.00
C VAL A 342 -9.51 -7.98 -5.62
N THR A 343 -9.76 -8.17 -4.32
CA THR A 343 -10.58 -9.26 -3.78
C THR A 343 -11.30 -8.84 -2.50
N ASN A 344 -12.49 -9.39 -2.22
CA ASN A 344 -13.32 -9.10 -1.03
C ASN A 344 -13.70 -7.62 -0.76
N THR A 345 -13.34 -6.67 -1.63
CA THR A 345 -13.53 -5.22 -1.39
C THR A 345 -14.16 -4.48 -2.57
N GLN A 346 -14.67 -3.27 -2.31
CA GLN A 346 -14.94 -2.28 -3.35
C GLN A 346 -13.68 -1.43 -3.54
N ALA A 347 -13.23 -1.24 -4.79
CA ALA A 347 -12.02 -0.49 -5.10
C ALA A 347 -12.24 0.59 -6.19
N THR A 348 -11.57 1.73 -6.02
CA THR A 348 -11.27 2.69 -7.11
C THR A 348 -9.77 2.65 -7.35
N ILE A 349 -9.37 2.48 -8.61
CA ILE A 349 -7.99 2.59 -9.07
C ILE A 349 -7.95 3.72 -10.12
N VAL A 350 -7.08 4.71 -9.94
CA VAL A 350 -6.83 5.76 -10.96
C VAL A 350 -5.35 5.82 -11.29
N LEU A 351 -5.04 5.75 -12.58
CA LEU A 351 -3.67 5.72 -13.11
C LEU A 351 -3.54 6.81 -14.17
N GLN A 352 -2.56 7.71 -14.00
CA GLN A 352 -2.28 8.78 -14.95
C GLN A 352 -0.77 8.93 -15.20
N ALA A 353 -0.37 8.80 -16.46
CA ALA A 353 1.00 9.03 -16.93
C ALA A 353 2.12 8.31 -16.14
N ALA A 354 1.84 7.13 -15.58
CA ALA A 354 2.82 6.31 -14.86
C ALA A 354 3.46 5.26 -15.79
N ASP A 355 4.76 4.99 -15.63
CA ASP A 355 5.46 3.93 -16.37
C ASP A 355 5.21 2.56 -15.70
N LEU A 356 4.36 1.72 -16.31
CA LEU A 356 3.91 0.45 -15.75
C LEU A 356 4.67 -0.75 -16.36
N SER A 357 5.10 -1.70 -15.54
CA SER A 357 5.70 -2.97 -16.01
C SER A 357 5.41 -4.15 -15.08
N LEU A 358 5.26 -5.33 -15.68
CA LEU A 358 4.99 -6.60 -15.01
C LEU A 358 5.91 -7.69 -15.58
N ALA A 359 5.89 -8.87 -14.95
CA ALA A 359 6.60 -10.03 -15.47
C ALA A 359 5.88 -10.65 -16.69
N ASP A 360 6.64 -11.39 -17.50
CA ASP A 360 6.10 -12.23 -18.57
C ASP A 360 5.05 -13.22 -18.03
N ASP A 361 4.05 -13.55 -18.86
CA ASP A 361 2.92 -14.45 -18.56
C ASP A 361 2.08 -14.06 -17.31
N ALA A 362 2.12 -12.79 -16.88
CA ALA A 362 1.33 -12.26 -15.76
C ALA A 362 0.19 -11.30 -16.18
N PHE A 363 -0.68 -10.97 -15.23
CA PHE A 363 -1.90 -10.17 -15.45
C PHE A 363 -1.71 -8.70 -15.05
N PHE A 364 -2.30 -7.80 -15.82
CA PHE A 364 -2.38 -6.38 -15.47
C PHE A 364 -3.25 -6.18 -14.23
N LEU A 365 -4.48 -6.71 -14.28
CA LEU A 365 -5.46 -6.62 -13.20
C LEU A 365 -6.18 -7.94 -13.02
N ARG A 366 -6.22 -8.46 -11.80
CA ARG A 366 -7.15 -9.51 -11.38
C ARG A 366 -8.20 -8.93 -10.43
N CYS A 367 -9.48 -9.13 -10.75
CA CYS A 367 -10.62 -8.74 -9.92
C CYS A 367 -11.47 -10.00 -9.67
N SER A 368 -11.17 -10.76 -8.61
CA SER A 368 -11.80 -12.07 -8.35
C SER A 368 -12.04 -12.34 -6.87
N GLY A 369 -12.80 -13.41 -6.57
CA GLY A 369 -12.73 -14.10 -5.30
C GLY A 369 -11.32 -14.66 -5.01
N ASN A 370 -11.16 -15.19 -3.80
CA ASN A 370 -9.92 -15.83 -3.34
C ASN A 370 -10.22 -17.14 -2.58
N THR A 371 -9.17 -17.91 -2.28
CA THR A 371 -9.27 -19.22 -1.61
C THR A 371 -9.81 -19.16 -0.17
N GLY A 372 -9.85 -17.97 0.45
CA GLY A 372 -10.13 -17.77 1.88
C GLY A 372 -8.94 -18.04 2.79
N GLY A 373 -7.84 -18.63 2.28
CA GLY A 373 -6.67 -19.02 3.09
C GLY A 373 -5.98 -17.84 3.79
N ARG A 374 -6.04 -16.65 3.17
CA ARG A 374 -5.48 -15.39 3.70
C ARG A 374 -6.41 -14.65 4.68
N GLY A 375 -7.58 -15.19 4.97
CA GLY A 375 -8.60 -14.54 5.81
C GLY A 375 -9.35 -13.37 5.13
N TRP A 376 -9.13 -13.15 3.84
CA TRP A 376 -9.76 -12.10 3.03
C TRP A 376 -11.19 -12.50 2.63
N GLY A 377 -12.06 -12.62 3.64
CA GLY A 377 -13.43 -13.14 3.48
C GLY A 377 -13.49 -14.65 3.20
N SER A 378 -14.67 -15.12 2.81
CA SER A 378 -14.95 -16.55 2.59
C SER A 378 -15.11 -16.88 1.11
N ALA A 379 -14.45 -17.95 0.64
CA ALA A 379 -14.57 -18.45 -0.73
C ALA A 379 -16.04 -18.68 -1.14
N GLY A 380 -16.43 -18.22 -2.34
CA GLY A 380 -17.83 -18.22 -2.80
C GLY A 380 -18.66 -17.02 -2.34
N GLY A 381 -18.06 -16.07 -1.60
CA GLY A 381 -18.69 -14.80 -1.20
C GLY A 381 -17.74 -13.60 -1.14
N ASN A 382 -16.45 -13.78 -1.43
CA ASN A 382 -15.36 -12.80 -1.31
C ASN A 382 -14.99 -12.10 -2.63
N GLY A 383 -15.98 -11.84 -3.48
CA GLY A 383 -15.77 -11.10 -4.74
C GLY A 383 -15.44 -9.63 -4.54
N ALA A 384 -14.92 -9.00 -5.59
CA ALA A 384 -14.58 -7.58 -5.61
C ALA A 384 -15.56 -6.73 -6.43
N VAL A 385 -15.52 -5.41 -6.22
CA VAL A 385 -16.16 -4.39 -7.09
C VAL A 385 -15.13 -3.32 -7.44
N CYS A 386 -14.41 -3.50 -8.55
CA CYS A 386 -13.33 -2.62 -8.98
C CYS A 386 -13.79 -1.64 -10.07
N SER A 387 -13.46 -0.36 -9.88
CA SER A 387 -13.56 0.70 -10.89
C SER A 387 -12.16 1.22 -11.20
N LEU A 388 -11.61 0.87 -12.37
CA LEU A 388 -10.31 1.35 -12.82
C LEU A 388 -10.48 2.47 -13.86
N THR A 389 -9.76 3.57 -13.71
CA THR A 389 -9.70 4.66 -14.71
C THR A 389 -8.25 4.91 -15.12
N GLY A 390 -7.98 4.80 -16.42
CA GLY A 390 -6.74 5.28 -17.03
C GLY A 390 -6.97 6.67 -17.64
N ILE A 391 -6.05 7.61 -17.38
CA ILE A 391 -6.05 8.96 -17.95
C ILE A 391 -4.71 9.18 -18.68
N GLY A 392 -4.73 9.22 -20.01
CA GLY A 392 -3.50 9.23 -20.82
C GLY A 392 -2.55 8.05 -20.53
N GLN A 393 -3.09 6.93 -20.04
CA GLN A 393 -2.32 5.85 -19.41
C GLN A 393 -2.15 4.66 -20.37
N LEU A 394 -0.91 4.17 -20.51
CA LEU A 394 -0.63 2.87 -21.12
C LEU A 394 -0.80 1.76 -20.08
N MET A 395 -1.52 0.70 -20.42
CA MET A 395 -1.77 -0.47 -19.59
C MET A 395 -1.56 -1.72 -20.43
N GLU A 396 -0.52 -2.49 -20.11
CA GLU A 396 -0.16 -3.72 -20.84
C GLU A 396 -0.40 -4.93 -19.94
N GLY A 397 -0.83 -6.05 -20.53
CA GLY A 397 -1.19 -7.28 -19.84
C GLY A 397 -2.70 -7.50 -19.72
N ASP A 398 -3.07 -8.76 -19.46
CA ASP A 398 -4.47 -9.20 -19.46
C ASP A 398 -5.23 -8.80 -18.20
N ILE A 399 -6.55 -8.59 -18.34
CA ILE A 399 -7.48 -8.29 -17.24
C ILE A 399 -8.37 -9.51 -16.97
N LEU A 400 -8.41 -9.98 -15.72
CA LEU A 400 -9.24 -11.10 -15.29
C LEU A 400 -10.39 -10.68 -14.36
N TRP A 401 -11.56 -11.28 -14.58
CA TRP A 401 -12.74 -11.18 -13.71
C TRP A 401 -13.39 -12.56 -13.49
N ASP A 402 -14.25 -12.70 -12.48
CA ASP A 402 -14.91 -13.97 -12.14
C ASP A 402 -16.42 -13.85 -11.89
N SER A 403 -17.11 -14.97 -11.66
CA SER A 403 -18.56 -14.98 -11.40
C SER A 403 -19.00 -14.23 -10.14
N LEU A 404 -18.09 -13.88 -9.22
CA LEU A 404 -18.41 -13.10 -8.02
C LEU A 404 -18.25 -11.59 -8.27
N SER A 405 -17.31 -11.20 -9.11
CA SER A 405 -16.68 -9.87 -9.06
C SER A 405 -17.06 -8.97 -10.23
N GLN A 406 -17.27 -7.70 -9.93
CA GLN A 406 -17.60 -6.66 -10.90
C GLN A 406 -16.36 -5.83 -11.21
N VAL A 407 -15.96 -5.74 -12.47
CA VAL A 407 -14.91 -4.83 -12.93
C VAL A 407 -15.47 -3.85 -13.95
N THR A 408 -15.17 -2.57 -13.78
CA THR A 408 -15.46 -1.51 -14.76
C THR A 408 -14.16 -0.78 -15.06
N VAL A 409 -13.81 -0.70 -16.35
CA VAL A 409 -12.58 -0.09 -16.83
C VAL A 409 -12.93 1.08 -17.75
N PHE A 410 -12.42 2.27 -17.42
CA PHE A 410 -12.51 3.48 -18.24
C PHE A 410 -11.15 3.78 -18.86
N LEU A 411 -11.09 3.82 -20.19
CA LEU A 411 -9.95 4.34 -20.95
C LEU A 411 -10.30 5.75 -21.42
N THR A 412 -9.67 6.76 -20.82
CA THR A 412 -9.93 8.18 -21.13
C THR A 412 -8.66 8.95 -21.49
N GLU A 413 -8.83 10.05 -22.21
CA GLU A 413 -7.79 11.04 -22.51
C GLU A 413 -6.53 10.47 -23.20
N GLY A 414 -6.71 9.54 -24.13
CA GLY A 414 -5.63 8.91 -24.87
C GLY A 414 -5.04 7.65 -24.22
N SER A 415 -5.75 7.05 -23.27
CA SER A 415 -5.32 5.79 -22.65
C SER A 415 -5.32 4.62 -23.63
N GLN A 416 -4.46 3.63 -23.37
CA GLN A 416 -4.24 2.48 -24.25
C GLN A 416 -4.22 1.20 -23.42
N LEU A 417 -5.07 0.24 -23.75
CA LEU A 417 -5.02 -1.12 -23.21
C LEU A 417 -4.37 -2.05 -24.25
N VAL A 418 -3.39 -2.85 -23.83
CA VAL A 418 -2.75 -3.90 -24.66
C VAL A 418 -2.87 -5.23 -23.94
N GLY A 419 -3.89 -6.02 -24.29
CA GLY A 419 -4.24 -7.24 -23.55
C GLY A 419 -5.59 -7.82 -23.97
N ALA A 420 -5.97 -8.94 -23.37
CA ALA A 420 -7.30 -9.53 -23.42
C ALA A 420 -8.07 -9.24 -22.11
N VAL A 421 -9.40 -9.34 -22.16
CA VAL A 421 -10.24 -9.33 -20.94
C VAL A 421 -10.89 -10.71 -20.78
N GLY A 422 -10.32 -11.53 -19.90
CA GLY A 422 -10.70 -12.92 -19.67
C GLY A 422 -11.60 -13.11 -18.45
N LYS A 423 -12.47 -14.14 -18.50
CA LYS A 423 -13.22 -14.61 -17.33
C LYS A 423 -12.56 -15.87 -16.77
N ASP A 424 -12.16 -15.83 -15.50
CA ASP A 424 -11.51 -16.93 -14.79
C ASP A 424 -12.22 -17.22 -13.45
N ASP A 425 -13.03 -18.27 -13.44
CA ASP A 425 -13.78 -18.72 -12.25
C ASP A 425 -12.94 -19.55 -11.26
N SER A 426 -11.64 -19.75 -11.47
CA SER A 426 -10.78 -20.63 -10.65
C SER A 426 -10.79 -20.32 -9.15
N PHE A 427 -11.01 -19.05 -8.77
CA PHE A 427 -11.14 -18.62 -7.37
C PHE A 427 -12.55 -18.12 -6.99
N ALA A 428 -13.55 -18.29 -7.87
CA ALA A 428 -14.95 -17.96 -7.55
C ALA A 428 -15.58 -18.95 -6.54
N GLY A 429 -14.97 -20.14 -6.37
CA GLY A 429 -15.45 -21.18 -5.47
C GLY A 429 -16.79 -21.78 -5.91
N SER A 430 -17.74 -21.87 -4.99
CA SER A 430 -19.13 -22.29 -5.28
C SER A 430 -20.10 -21.15 -4.93
N PRO A 431 -20.24 -20.13 -5.79
CA PRO A 431 -21.04 -18.96 -5.47
C PRO A 431 -22.53 -19.30 -5.44
N THR A 432 -23.27 -18.76 -4.47
CA THR A 432 -24.75 -18.82 -4.52
C THR A 432 -25.26 -17.88 -5.60
N ALA A 433 -26.48 -18.12 -6.11
CA ALA A 433 -27.12 -17.23 -7.09
C ALA A 433 -27.31 -15.77 -6.60
N ALA A 434 -27.21 -15.52 -5.29
CA ALA A 434 -27.23 -14.17 -4.72
C ALA A 434 -25.84 -13.50 -4.67
N MET A 435 -24.76 -14.28 -4.72
CA MET A 435 -23.37 -13.80 -4.77
C MET A 435 -22.78 -13.80 -6.18
N ALA A 436 -23.34 -14.59 -7.10
CA ALA A 436 -22.93 -14.68 -8.50
C ALA A 436 -23.30 -13.41 -9.30
N LYS A 437 -22.62 -12.29 -9.01
CA LYS A 437 -22.86 -10.95 -9.57
C LYS A 437 -21.80 -10.53 -10.59
N GLY A 438 -20.96 -11.45 -11.05
CA GLY A 438 -19.81 -11.18 -11.90
C GLY A 438 -20.17 -10.37 -13.14
N GLN A 439 -19.44 -9.28 -13.38
CA GLN A 439 -19.58 -8.45 -14.58
C GLN A 439 -18.23 -7.87 -15.00
N ALA A 440 -18.04 -7.66 -16.30
CA ALA A 440 -16.95 -6.85 -16.83
C ALA A 440 -17.46 -5.82 -17.83
N ASN A 441 -17.15 -4.55 -17.60
CA ASN A 441 -17.59 -3.42 -18.40
C ASN A 441 -16.37 -2.63 -18.87
N LEU A 442 -16.22 -2.42 -20.17
CA LEU A 442 -15.12 -1.64 -20.74
C LEU A 442 -15.66 -0.44 -21.51
N ILE A 443 -15.18 0.75 -21.15
CA ILE A 443 -15.60 2.03 -21.69
C ILE A 443 -14.37 2.72 -22.29
N ILE A 444 -14.37 2.93 -23.61
CA ILE A 444 -13.23 3.45 -24.38
C ILE A 444 -13.62 4.74 -25.07
N ASP A 445 -13.11 5.88 -24.58
CA ASP A 445 -13.39 7.18 -25.20
C ASP A 445 -12.80 7.31 -26.62
N LYS A 446 -13.31 8.30 -27.38
CA LYS A 446 -12.91 8.63 -28.76
C LYS A 446 -11.41 8.86 -29.00
N SER A 447 -10.61 9.06 -27.95
CA SER A 447 -9.17 9.33 -28.01
C SER A 447 -8.31 8.13 -27.61
N SER A 448 -8.93 7.17 -26.91
CA SER A 448 -8.29 6.01 -26.31
C SER A 448 -8.33 4.79 -27.24
N SER A 449 -7.59 3.73 -26.91
CA SER A 449 -7.54 2.51 -27.73
C SER A 449 -7.46 1.22 -26.91
N TRP A 450 -7.86 0.12 -27.56
CA TRP A 450 -7.64 -1.24 -27.09
C TRP A 450 -7.03 -2.10 -28.21
N THR A 451 -5.79 -2.53 -27.97
CA THR A 451 -5.07 -3.53 -28.76
C THR A 451 -5.36 -4.91 -28.16
N VAL A 452 -6.17 -5.70 -28.85
CA VAL A 452 -6.62 -7.02 -28.42
C VAL A 452 -5.56 -8.08 -28.73
N THR A 453 -5.11 -8.79 -27.70
CA THR A 453 -4.10 -9.87 -27.79
C THR A 453 -4.69 -11.28 -27.74
N GLY A 454 -5.99 -11.41 -27.41
CA GLY A 454 -6.66 -12.69 -27.18
C GLY A 454 -8.19 -12.58 -27.20
N ASP A 455 -8.85 -13.73 -27.35
CA ASP A 455 -10.31 -13.83 -27.25
C ASP A 455 -10.79 -13.31 -25.88
N SER A 456 -11.73 -12.38 -25.89
CA SER A 456 -12.14 -11.62 -24.71
C SER A 456 -13.64 -11.78 -24.41
N THR A 457 -14.01 -11.74 -23.14
CA THR A 457 -15.40 -11.89 -22.67
C THR A 457 -15.75 -10.77 -21.69
N LEU A 458 -16.76 -9.98 -22.04
CA LEU A 458 -17.29 -8.86 -21.25
C LEU A 458 -18.80 -9.03 -21.02
N SER A 459 -19.33 -8.33 -20.03
CA SER A 459 -20.76 -8.05 -19.93
C SER A 459 -21.14 -6.94 -20.91
N SER A 460 -20.43 -5.80 -20.89
CA SER A 460 -20.66 -4.69 -21.82
C SER A 460 -19.38 -4.07 -22.37
N LEU A 461 -19.49 -3.51 -23.58
CA LEU A 461 -18.45 -2.74 -24.25
C LEU A 461 -19.05 -1.47 -24.87
N SER A 462 -18.59 -0.30 -24.42
CA SER A 462 -18.91 1.00 -25.00
C SER A 462 -17.65 1.59 -25.62
N CYS A 463 -17.60 1.77 -26.94
CA CYS A 463 -16.37 2.16 -27.64
C CYS A 463 -16.63 3.25 -28.70
N GLU A 464 -16.05 4.43 -28.47
CA GLU A 464 -15.86 5.48 -29.49
C GLU A 464 -14.42 5.54 -30.02
N GLY A 465 -13.47 4.93 -29.30
CA GLY A 465 -12.04 4.90 -29.63
C GLY A 465 -11.63 3.84 -30.66
N VAL A 466 -10.33 3.54 -30.72
CA VAL A 466 -9.75 2.58 -31.67
C VAL A 466 -9.72 1.17 -31.06
N LEU A 467 -10.17 0.17 -31.82
CA LEU A 467 -10.17 -1.23 -31.38
C LEU A 467 -9.67 -2.13 -32.52
N SER A 468 -8.49 -2.72 -32.34
CA SER A 468 -7.81 -3.60 -33.30
C SER A 468 -6.96 -4.65 -32.59
N ASP A 469 -6.30 -5.53 -33.33
CA ASP A 469 -5.14 -6.28 -32.83
C ASP A 469 -3.82 -5.55 -33.12
N ALA A 470 -2.70 -6.18 -32.76
CA ALA A 470 -1.35 -5.62 -32.89
C ALA A 470 -0.94 -5.34 -34.35
N GLU A 471 -1.50 -6.05 -35.33
CA GLU A 471 -1.32 -5.76 -36.76
C GLU A 471 -2.33 -4.75 -37.32
N GLY A 472 -3.11 -4.10 -36.46
CA GLY A 472 -4.10 -3.08 -36.83
C GLY A 472 -5.35 -3.63 -37.50
N ARG A 473 -5.63 -4.94 -37.41
CA ARG A 473 -6.83 -5.55 -38.00
C ARG A 473 -8.02 -5.31 -37.06
N PRO A 474 -9.20 -4.91 -37.57
CA PRO A 474 -10.40 -4.76 -36.75
C PRO A 474 -10.80 -6.12 -36.15
N VAL A 475 -11.26 -6.10 -34.90
CA VAL A 475 -11.65 -7.30 -34.14
C VAL A 475 -13.14 -7.60 -34.34
N THR A 476 -13.53 -8.88 -34.26
CA THR A 476 -14.94 -9.27 -34.34
C THR A 476 -15.60 -9.10 -32.96
N ILE A 477 -16.78 -8.49 -32.90
CA ILE A 477 -17.58 -8.32 -31.68
C ILE A 477 -18.91 -9.05 -31.87
N LYS A 478 -19.25 -9.97 -30.96
CA LYS A 478 -20.44 -10.83 -31.04
C LYS A 478 -21.16 -10.99 -29.69
N SER A 479 -22.41 -11.43 -29.72
CA SER A 479 -23.14 -11.91 -28.54
C SER A 479 -22.72 -13.35 -28.16
N PRO A 480 -23.01 -13.82 -26.93
CA PRO A 480 -22.79 -15.21 -26.51
C PRO A 480 -23.49 -16.25 -27.41
N GLU A 481 -24.62 -15.89 -28.01
CA GLU A 481 -25.39 -16.71 -28.96
C GLU A 481 -24.80 -16.68 -30.39
N GLY A 482 -23.74 -15.89 -30.61
CA GLY A 482 -23.04 -15.76 -31.89
C GLY A 482 -23.56 -14.66 -32.83
N ALA A 483 -24.50 -13.81 -32.39
CA ALA A 483 -24.96 -12.68 -33.21
C ALA A 483 -23.82 -11.66 -33.36
N THR A 484 -23.39 -11.36 -34.58
CA THR A 484 -22.27 -10.44 -34.83
C THR A 484 -22.74 -8.98 -34.77
N PHE A 485 -22.18 -8.19 -33.85
CA PHE A 485 -22.37 -6.74 -33.78
C PHE A 485 -21.42 -5.99 -34.72
N VAL A 486 -20.13 -6.37 -34.71
CA VAL A 486 -19.08 -5.80 -35.56
C VAL A 486 -18.28 -6.95 -36.18
N LYS A 487 -18.04 -6.91 -37.49
CA LYS A 487 -17.26 -7.93 -38.19
C LYS A 487 -15.83 -7.46 -38.39
N GLY A 488 -14.89 -8.19 -37.81
CA GLY A 488 -13.45 -7.96 -37.95
C GLY A 488 -12.76 -8.82 -39.02
N THR A 489 -11.44 -8.68 -39.06
CA THR A 489 -10.49 -9.54 -39.79
C THR A 489 -9.31 -9.99 -38.92
N SER A 490 -9.27 -9.58 -37.65
CA SER A 490 -8.42 -10.18 -36.61
C SER A 490 -8.76 -11.67 -36.41
N PRO A 491 -7.82 -12.53 -35.99
CA PRO A 491 -8.14 -13.87 -35.50
C PRO A 491 -8.96 -13.83 -34.20
N TYR A 492 -8.89 -12.75 -33.41
CA TYR A 492 -9.53 -12.64 -32.11
C TYR A 492 -11.00 -12.21 -32.20
N THR A 493 -11.75 -12.57 -31.16
CA THR A 493 -13.16 -12.21 -30.97
C THR A 493 -13.42 -11.69 -29.57
N ILE A 494 -14.16 -10.57 -29.48
CA ILE A 494 -14.76 -10.11 -28.23
C ILE A 494 -16.20 -10.62 -28.17
N THR A 495 -16.56 -11.26 -27.06
CA THR A 495 -17.92 -11.72 -26.76
C THR A 495 -18.51 -10.81 -25.69
N VAL A 496 -19.63 -10.14 -25.98
CA VAL A 496 -20.29 -9.18 -25.08
C VAL A 496 -21.80 -9.40 -25.05
N THR A 497 -22.46 -9.18 -23.91
CA THR A 497 -23.93 -9.15 -23.88
C THR A 497 -24.44 -7.87 -24.55
N ASP A 498 -23.87 -6.73 -24.16
CA ASP A 498 -24.27 -5.40 -24.61
C ASP A 498 -23.12 -4.68 -25.33
N PHE A 499 -23.41 -4.06 -26.48
CA PHE A 499 -22.44 -3.29 -27.27
C PHE A 499 -22.99 -1.89 -27.60
N SER A 500 -22.17 -0.86 -27.39
CA SER A 500 -22.48 0.54 -27.70
C SER A 500 -21.35 1.23 -28.48
N ILE A 501 -21.73 2.08 -29.43
CA ILE A 501 -20.86 3.06 -30.11
C ILE A 501 -21.06 4.49 -29.57
N VAL A 502 -21.74 4.62 -28.44
CA VAL A 502 -21.94 5.87 -27.69
C VAL A 502 -21.38 5.64 -26.29
N VAL A 503 -20.46 6.51 -25.87
CA VAL A 503 -19.74 6.38 -24.60
C VAL A 503 -20.28 7.35 -23.56
N ASP A 504 -20.54 6.83 -22.37
CA ASP A 504 -20.72 7.62 -21.15
C ASP A 504 -19.60 7.25 -20.17
N ALA A 505 -18.63 8.17 -20.01
CA ALA A 505 -17.54 8.07 -19.06
C ALA A 505 -17.74 9.02 -17.85
N SER A 506 -18.95 9.55 -17.63
CA SER A 506 -19.23 10.51 -16.54
C SER A 506 -19.09 9.94 -15.11
N SER A 507 -18.94 8.62 -15.00
CA SER A 507 -18.66 7.89 -13.75
C SER A 507 -17.20 7.44 -13.61
N ALA A 508 -16.32 7.78 -14.57
CA ALA A 508 -14.88 7.60 -14.44
C ALA A 508 -14.32 8.41 -13.26
N SER A 509 -13.37 7.83 -12.53
CA SER A 509 -12.79 8.48 -11.34
C SER A 509 -11.65 9.41 -11.74
N GLN A 510 -11.58 10.58 -11.11
CA GLN A 510 -10.46 11.52 -11.26
C GLN A 510 -9.42 11.26 -10.16
N PRO A 511 -8.12 11.52 -10.41
CA PRO A 511 -7.11 11.41 -9.37
C PRO A 511 -7.26 12.54 -8.36
N ASP A 512 -6.75 12.32 -7.15
CA ASP A 512 -6.59 13.38 -6.18
C ASP A 512 -5.42 14.32 -6.57
N VAL A 513 -5.42 15.56 -6.08
CA VAL A 513 -4.45 16.58 -6.48
C VAL A 513 -3.25 16.57 -5.53
N ARG A 514 -2.03 16.41 -6.07
CA ARG A 514 -0.76 16.40 -5.32
C ARG A 514 -0.67 17.49 -4.24
N ALA A 515 -1.00 18.72 -4.60
CA ALA A 515 -0.90 19.90 -3.74
C ALA A 515 -1.85 19.90 -2.53
N ASP A 516 -2.84 19.00 -2.46
CA ASP A 516 -3.70 18.83 -1.29
C ASP A 516 -3.01 17.97 -0.19
N TYR A 517 -1.88 17.33 -0.51
CA TYR A 517 -1.13 16.41 0.36
C TYR A 517 0.34 16.82 0.59
N GLU A 518 0.82 17.85 -0.10
CA GLU A 518 2.19 18.37 0.04
C GLU A 518 2.30 19.27 1.28
N LEU A 519 3.25 18.98 2.17
CA LEU A 519 3.36 19.60 3.50
C LEU A 519 4.73 20.28 3.69
N GLU A 520 4.71 21.55 4.11
CA GLU A 520 5.91 22.35 4.36
C GLU A 520 6.75 21.76 5.51
N ARG A 521 8.06 21.61 5.27
CA ARG A 521 9.04 21.15 6.27
C ARG A 521 9.24 22.21 7.37
N PRO A 522 9.05 21.89 8.66
CA PRO A 522 9.33 22.83 9.75
C PRO A 522 10.79 23.28 9.77
N GLU A 523 11.05 24.58 9.94
CA GLU A 523 12.41 25.16 9.96
C GLU A 523 13.33 24.49 10.99
N VAL A 524 12.79 24.09 12.15
CA VAL A 524 13.52 23.39 13.22
C VAL A 524 14.10 22.04 12.78
N LEU A 525 13.48 21.35 11.82
CA LEU A 525 14.01 20.11 11.24
C LEU A 525 15.13 20.35 10.22
N SER A 526 15.35 21.60 9.80
CA SER A 526 16.39 21.99 8.85
C SER A 526 17.65 22.53 9.54
N ALA A 527 17.69 22.53 10.87
CA ALA A 527 18.83 22.96 11.66
C ALA A 527 19.92 21.89 11.70
N THR A 528 20.91 22.02 10.80
CA THR A 528 22.23 21.40 11.00
C THR A 528 22.86 21.91 12.31
N LEU A 529 23.72 21.10 12.94
CA LEU A 529 24.63 21.57 13.99
C LEU A 529 25.45 22.78 13.46
N GLU A 530 25.18 23.98 13.96
CA GLU A 530 26.13 25.09 13.83
C GLU A 530 27.35 24.75 14.71
N GLU A 531 28.54 24.57 14.11
CA GLU A 531 29.75 24.36 14.90
C GLU A 531 30.00 25.58 15.82
N ASP A 532 29.99 25.36 17.13
CA ASP A 532 30.21 26.38 18.17
C ASP A 532 31.45 27.24 17.85
N GLY A 533 31.22 28.47 17.35
CA GLY A 533 32.22 29.35 16.75
C GLY A 533 33.36 29.80 17.67
N SER A 534 34.25 28.86 17.98
CA SER A 534 35.33 28.95 18.97
C SER A 534 36.67 28.37 18.47
N GLY A 535 36.75 28.04 17.18
CA GLY A 535 38.01 27.80 16.49
C GLY A 535 38.69 29.12 16.10
N GLU A 536 39.86 29.41 16.67
CA GLU A 536 40.71 30.51 16.21
C GLU A 536 41.23 30.27 14.78
N GLU A 537 41.54 31.35 14.05
CA GLU A 537 41.94 31.30 12.64
C GLU A 537 43.20 30.45 12.41
N THR A 538 43.15 29.45 11.51
CA THR A 538 44.35 28.96 10.82
C THR A 538 44.04 28.43 9.40
N GLN A 539 43.58 29.31 8.49
CA GLN A 539 43.70 29.04 7.05
C GLN A 539 45.09 29.42 6.56
N ALA A 540 45.94 28.42 6.26
CA ALA A 540 47.21 28.62 5.55
C ALA A 540 47.62 27.42 4.69
N ALA A 541 47.46 27.57 3.37
CA ALA A 541 48.19 26.87 2.31
C ALA A 541 48.35 25.34 2.37
N ALA A 542 47.43 24.61 1.72
CA ALA A 542 47.72 23.30 1.13
C ALA A 542 48.10 23.47 -0.36
N ALA A 543 49.36 23.77 -0.65
CA ALA A 543 49.87 23.87 -2.02
C ALA A 543 51.36 23.49 -2.14
N GLU A 544 51.63 22.50 -2.99
CA GLU A 544 52.86 22.28 -3.76
C GLU A 544 54.22 22.08 -3.01
N LEU A 545 54.73 20.85 -3.00
CA LEU A 545 55.84 20.39 -3.88
C LEU A 545 56.49 19.07 -3.40
N VAL A 546 56.80 18.18 -4.35
CA VAL A 546 58.15 17.59 -4.60
C VAL A 546 58.00 16.47 -5.66
N ASP A 547 58.65 16.65 -6.82
CA ASP A 547 58.90 15.58 -7.80
C ASP A 547 60.06 14.67 -7.32
N GLY A 548 60.02 13.38 -7.66
CA GLY A 548 61.08 12.44 -7.28
C GLY A 548 61.00 11.07 -7.96
N ASP A 549 61.58 10.97 -9.17
CA ASP A 549 61.84 9.70 -9.88
C ASP A 549 62.72 8.73 -9.05
N GLY A 550 62.55 7.41 -9.24
CA GLY A 550 63.07 6.40 -8.29
C GLY A 550 63.22 4.94 -8.75
N GLY A 551 62.76 4.55 -9.95
CA GLY A 551 63.14 3.30 -10.64
C GLY A 551 62.57 1.94 -10.14
N GLU A 552 62.09 1.13 -11.09
CA GLU A 552 61.96 -0.33 -10.95
C GLU A 552 63.32 -1.03 -11.07
N PRO A 553 63.46 -2.25 -10.51
CA PRO A 553 64.31 -3.28 -11.09
C PRO A 553 63.51 -4.55 -11.45
N ALA A 554 63.82 -5.12 -12.62
CA ALA A 554 63.11 -6.28 -13.16
C ALA A 554 63.40 -7.60 -12.41
N MET A 555 62.39 -8.47 -12.33
CA MET A 555 62.54 -9.88 -11.96
C MET A 555 63.09 -10.68 -13.15
N THR A 556 64.37 -11.07 -13.10
CA THR A 556 65.03 -11.89 -14.14
C THR A 556 65.05 -13.37 -13.81
N SER A 557 64.99 -14.21 -14.84
CA SER A 557 65.16 -15.68 -14.79
C SER A 557 66.55 -16.14 -14.34
N GLY A 558 66.65 -17.30 -13.69
CA GLY A 558 67.92 -18.02 -13.48
C GLY A 558 67.76 -19.28 -12.62
N ASP A 559 68.15 -20.44 -13.14
CA ASP A 559 67.94 -21.78 -12.56
C ASP A 559 68.88 -22.13 -11.38
N GLU A 560 68.50 -23.12 -10.56
CA GLU A 560 69.45 -24.10 -10.01
C GLU A 560 68.81 -25.49 -9.78
N GLU A 561 69.62 -26.55 -9.68
CA GLU A 561 69.23 -27.92 -10.03
C GLU A 561 68.58 -28.78 -8.93
N ARG A 562 67.77 -29.78 -9.33
CA ARG A 562 67.98 -31.18 -8.87
C ARG A 562 67.33 -32.29 -9.72
N GLN A 563 68.17 -33.29 -10.03
CA GLN A 563 67.94 -34.71 -10.39
C GLN A 563 66.63 -35.31 -9.82
N SER A 564 65.88 -36.25 -10.42
CA SER A 564 66.06 -37.24 -11.52
C SER A 564 64.66 -37.78 -11.94
N SER A 565 64.39 -38.70 -12.89
CA SER A 565 65.14 -39.69 -13.70
C SER A 565 64.42 -39.99 -15.03
N VAL A 566 65.00 -40.83 -15.92
CA VAL A 566 64.48 -41.17 -17.27
C VAL A 566 63.84 -42.56 -17.31
N GLU A 567 62.70 -42.66 -18.02
CA GLU A 567 62.14 -43.81 -18.78
C GLU A 567 60.86 -43.27 -19.48
N THR A 568 60.41 -43.50 -20.72
CA THR A 568 60.89 -43.99 -22.04
C THR A 568 59.59 -44.28 -22.84
N GLU A 569 59.56 -43.96 -24.14
CA GLU A 569 58.57 -44.49 -25.13
C GLU A 569 57.09 -44.04 -24.95
N ASP A 570 56.25 -43.88 -26.00
CA ASP A 570 56.46 -44.10 -27.44
C ASP A 570 55.64 -43.14 -28.34
N HIS A 571 55.76 -43.29 -29.68
CA HIS A 571 55.29 -42.36 -30.72
C HIS A 571 54.29 -43.04 -31.70
N GLU A 572 53.13 -42.42 -32.03
CA GLU A 572 52.31 -42.56 -33.27
C GLU A 572 50.89 -41.94 -33.06
N ALA A 573 50.02 -41.65 -34.06
CA ALA A 573 50.13 -41.07 -35.42
C ALA A 573 48.71 -40.96 -36.07
N ALA A 574 48.60 -40.23 -37.21
CA ALA A 574 47.40 -39.99 -38.06
C ALA A 574 46.26 -39.13 -37.44
N GLY A 575 45.44 -38.38 -38.20
CA GLY A 575 45.36 -37.99 -39.64
C GLY A 575 44.35 -36.81 -39.74
N GLY A 576 44.34 -35.89 -40.72
CA GLY A 576 44.14 -36.13 -42.16
C GLY A 576 42.68 -36.53 -42.43
N GLU A 577 41.79 -35.73 -43.04
CA GLU A 577 41.93 -34.46 -43.79
C GLU A 577 41.29 -33.24 -43.10
#